data_AF-A0A3E2YIW3-F1
#
_entry.id   AF-A0A3E2YIW3-F1
#
_cell.length_a   1.000
_cell.length_b   1.000
_cell.length_c   1.000
_cell.angle_alpha   90.00
_cell.angle_beta   90.00
_cell.angle_gamma   90.00
#
_symmetry.space_group_name_H-M   'P 1'
#
loop_
_entity.id
_entity.type
_entity.pdbx_description
1 polymer ?
#
loop_
_entity_poly.entity_id
_entity_poly.type
_entity_poly.pdbx_seq_one_letter_code
_entity_poly.pdbx_strand_id
1 'polypeptide(L)'
;MTHGYIKDKDDYLKRLRRVEGQIRGLQRMVDDDVYCIDILTQVSAATKALETVALGLLNDHLAHCVVDAARGGGPDAEVKLKEASDAIARLVRS
;
A
#
# COMPACT_ATOMS: atom_id res chain seq x y z
N MET A 1 -20.89 -0.91 -11.43
CA MET A 1 -19.95 -0.26 -10.50
C MET A 1 -18.54 -0.65 -10.87
N THR A 2 -17.98 0.06 -11.84
CA THR A 2 -16.60 -0.14 -12.29
C THR A 2 -15.71 0.38 -11.18
N HIS A 3 -15.09 -0.51 -10.39
CA HIS A 3 -13.99 -0.11 -9.51
C HIS A 3 -12.99 0.56 -10.44
N GLY A 4 -12.79 1.88 -10.32
CA GLY A 4 -11.91 2.67 -11.16
C GLY A 4 -10.55 1.99 -11.17
N TYR A 5 -10.32 1.19 -12.22
CA TYR A 5 -9.35 0.13 -12.16
C TYR A 5 -8.00 0.81 -12.13
N ILE A 6 -7.27 0.54 -11.05
CA ILE A 6 -5.84 0.77 -10.88
C ILE A 6 -5.18 0.70 -12.26
N LYS A 7 -4.88 1.84 -12.88
CA LYS A 7 -4.23 1.90 -14.20
C LYS A 7 -2.92 1.10 -14.19
N ASP A 8 -2.34 1.00 -13.00
CA ASP A 8 -1.03 0.41 -12.76
C ASP A 8 -1.12 -0.96 -12.05
N LYS A 9 -2.23 -1.71 -12.22
CA LYS A 9 -2.43 -3.02 -11.55
C LYS A 9 -1.21 -3.92 -11.70
N ASP A 10 -0.66 -4.03 -12.90
CA ASP A 10 0.50 -4.87 -13.16
C ASP A 10 1.74 -4.40 -12.40
N ASP A 11 1.90 -3.11 -12.18
CA ASP A 11 3.01 -2.56 -11.43
C ASP A 11 2.84 -2.78 -9.92
N TYR A 12 1.62 -2.68 -9.38
CA TYR A 12 1.35 -3.12 -8.00
C TYR A 12 1.62 -4.61 -7.82
N LEU A 13 1.17 -5.45 -8.75
CA LEU A 13 1.45 -6.88 -8.71
C LEU A 13 2.95 -7.17 -8.77
N LYS A 14 3.72 -6.47 -9.62
CA LYS A 14 5.20 -6.60 -9.64
C LYS A 14 5.83 -6.20 -8.30
N ARG A 15 5.41 -5.09 -7.70
CA ARG A 15 5.91 -4.64 -6.38
C ARG A 15 5.58 -5.66 -5.29
N LEU A 16 4.35 -6.15 -5.25
CA LEU A 16 3.91 -7.16 -4.29
C LEU A 16 4.66 -8.49 -4.45
N ARG A 17 4.90 -8.96 -5.68
CA ARG A 17 5.74 -10.14 -5.93
C ARG A 17 7.17 -9.97 -5.43
N ARG A 18 7.72 -8.74 -5.51
CA ARG A 18 9.04 -8.42 -4.95
C ARG A 18 9.01 -8.51 -3.42
N VAL A 19 8.00 -7.95 -2.77
CA VAL A 19 7.80 -8.06 -1.31
C VAL A 19 7.69 -9.53 -0.91
N GLU A 20 6.90 -10.33 -1.61
CA GLU A 20 6.77 -11.77 -1.38
C GLU A 20 8.14 -12.48 -1.42
N GLY A 21 9.00 -12.10 -2.37
CA GLY A 21 10.39 -12.57 -2.43
C GLY A 21 11.23 -12.16 -1.23
N GLN A 22 11.05 -10.94 -0.71
CA GLN A 22 11.71 -10.47 0.52
C GLN A 22 11.24 -11.28 1.74
N ILE A 23 9.94 -11.56 1.87
CA ILE A 23 9.39 -12.37 2.97
C ILE A 23 9.95 -13.81 2.92
N ARG A 24 10.01 -14.44 1.74
CA ARG A 24 10.68 -15.73 1.58
C ARG A 24 12.17 -15.66 1.95
N GLY A 25 12.83 -14.53 1.66
CA GLY A 25 14.21 -14.28 2.07
C GLY A 25 14.35 -14.26 3.58
N LEU A 26 13.48 -13.53 4.28
CA LEU A 26 13.46 -13.47 5.74
C LEU A 26 13.25 -14.85 6.36
N GLN A 27 12.36 -15.67 5.81
CA GLN A 27 12.16 -17.04 6.28
C GLN A 27 13.46 -17.86 6.22
N ARG A 28 14.20 -17.79 5.12
CA ARG A 28 15.50 -18.47 4.99
C ARG A 28 16.53 -17.92 5.96
N MET A 29 16.60 -16.60 6.13
CA MET A 29 17.54 -15.98 7.07
C MET A 29 17.31 -16.46 8.51
N VAL A 30 16.05 -16.67 8.91
CA VAL A 30 15.71 -17.23 10.22
C VAL A 30 16.08 -18.71 10.30
N ASP A 31 15.80 -19.49 9.25
CA ASP A 31 16.13 -20.93 9.17
C ASP A 31 17.66 -21.17 9.21
N ASP A 32 18.42 -20.26 8.61
CA ASP A 32 19.89 -20.29 8.52
C ASP A 32 20.59 -19.63 9.72
N ASP A 33 19.86 -19.28 10.80
CA ASP A 33 20.38 -18.60 12.00
C ASP A 33 21.22 -17.32 11.67
N VAL A 34 20.80 -16.56 10.65
CA VAL A 34 21.49 -15.32 10.25
C VAL A 34 21.46 -14.30 11.37
N TYR A 35 22.52 -13.48 11.45
CA TYR A 35 22.67 -12.46 12.47
C TYR A 35 21.44 -11.52 12.55
N CYS A 36 20.95 -11.32 13.77
CA CYS A 36 19.69 -10.62 14.02
C CYS A 36 19.65 -9.21 13.39
N ILE A 37 20.77 -8.49 13.32
CA ILE A 37 20.81 -7.15 12.73
C ILE A 37 20.53 -7.20 11.22
N ASP A 38 21.06 -8.20 10.52
CA ASP A 38 20.82 -8.35 9.07
C ASP A 38 19.35 -8.71 8.79
N ILE A 39 18.75 -9.55 9.65
CA ILE A 39 17.32 -9.85 9.60
C ILE A 39 16.51 -8.56 9.80
N LEU A 40 16.84 -7.74 10.81
CA LEU A 40 16.15 -6.47 11.06
C LEU A 40 16.30 -5.46 9.91
N THR A 41 17.48 -5.40 9.29
CA THR A 41 17.69 -4.60 8.07
C THR A 41 16.77 -5.06 6.94
N GLN A 42 16.64 -6.37 6.75
CA GLN A 42 15.79 -6.90 5.68
C GLN A 42 14.29 -6.76 5.99
N VAL A 43 13.89 -6.85 7.27
CA VAL A 43 12.52 -6.51 7.71
C VAL A 43 12.21 -5.06 7.35
N SER A 44 13.11 -4.14 7.68
CA SER A 44 12.96 -2.72 7.37
C SER A 44 12.82 -2.46 5.86
N ALA A 45 13.58 -3.20 5.03
CA ALA A 45 13.48 -3.12 3.58
C ALA A 45 12.13 -3.65 3.04
N ALA A 46 11.58 -4.72 3.62
CA ALA A 46 10.27 -5.25 3.26
C ALA A 46 9.13 -4.29 3.67
N THR A 47 9.21 -3.72 4.88
CA THR A 47 8.27 -2.71 5.36
C THR A 47 8.24 -1.50 4.44
N LYS A 48 9.42 -0.98 4.04
CA LYS A 48 9.48 0.18 3.15
C LYS A 48 8.90 -0.08 1.76
N ALA A 49 9.07 -1.30 1.25
CA ALA A 49 8.47 -1.70 -0.02
C ALA A 49 6.94 -1.78 0.08
N LEU A 50 6.40 -2.27 1.19
CA LEU A 50 4.95 -2.26 1.46
C LEU A 50 4.38 -0.84 1.62
N GLU A 51 5.07 0.04 2.34
CA GLU A 51 4.69 1.46 2.44
C GLU A 51 4.58 2.10 1.06
N THR A 52 5.55 1.81 0.18
CA THR A 52 5.57 2.35 -1.19
C THR A 52 4.37 1.87 -2.02
N VAL A 53 3.93 0.62 -1.81
CA VAL A 53 2.71 0.10 -2.42
C VAL A 53 1.47 0.81 -1.88
N ALA A 54 1.38 0.95 -0.55
CA ALA A 54 0.25 1.58 0.11
C ALA A 54 0.09 3.06 -0.27
N LEU A 55 1.18 3.81 -0.33
CA LEU A 55 1.19 5.22 -0.77
C LEU A 55 0.78 5.35 -2.25
N GLY A 56 1.19 4.42 -3.11
CA GLY A 56 0.73 4.39 -4.49
C GLY A 56 -0.79 4.22 -4.58
N LEU A 57 -1.32 3.18 -3.92
CA LEU A 57 -2.76 2.88 -3.93
C LEU A 57 -3.57 4.04 -3.37
N LEU A 58 -3.03 4.72 -2.37
CA LEU A 58 -3.62 5.92 -1.83
C LEU A 58 -3.68 7.06 -2.85
N ASN A 59 -2.57 7.35 -3.53
CA ASN A 59 -2.53 8.41 -4.54
C ASN A 59 -3.54 8.12 -5.66
N ASP A 60 -3.64 6.88 -6.12
CA ASP A 60 -4.62 6.47 -7.13
C ASP A 60 -6.06 6.65 -6.63
N HIS A 61 -6.31 6.33 -5.37
CA HIS A 61 -7.61 6.51 -4.74
C HIS A 61 -8.00 7.99 -4.63
N LEU A 62 -7.08 8.86 -4.20
CA LEU A 62 -7.30 10.30 -4.13
C LEU A 62 -7.53 10.90 -5.54
N ALA A 63 -6.74 10.49 -6.53
CA ALA A 63 -6.82 11.02 -7.89
C ALA A 63 -8.15 10.66 -8.58
N HIS A 64 -8.71 9.48 -8.33
CA HIS A 64 -9.95 9.04 -8.98
C HIS A 64 -11.18 9.26 -8.10
N CYS A 65 -11.19 8.80 -6.85
CA CYS A 65 -12.39 8.80 -6.03
C CYS A 65 -12.71 10.18 -5.44
N VAL A 66 -11.71 10.95 -5.02
CA VAL A 66 -11.94 12.27 -4.40
C VAL A 66 -12.18 13.35 -5.44
N VAL A 67 -11.45 13.35 -6.56
CA VAL A 67 -11.66 14.33 -7.64
C VAL A 67 -13.03 14.17 -8.29
N ASP A 68 -13.49 12.92 -8.51
CA ASP A 68 -14.81 12.68 -9.09
C ASP A 68 -15.94 12.97 -8.09
N ALA A 69 -15.74 12.67 -6.80
CA ALA A 69 -16.69 13.03 -5.74
C ALA A 69 -16.81 14.56 -5.56
N ALA A 70 -15.69 15.28 -5.60
CA ALA A 70 -15.67 16.75 -5.51
C ALA A 70 -16.38 17.41 -6.70
N ARG A 71 -16.38 16.77 -7.88
CA ARG A 71 -17.14 17.23 -9.07
C ARG A 71 -18.63 16.92 -8.97
N GLY A 72 -19.01 15.85 -8.28
CA GLY A 72 -20.41 15.44 -8.09
C GLY A 72 -21.15 16.23 -7.00
N GLY A 73 -20.45 16.62 -5.93
CA GLY A 73 -21.01 17.38 -4.80
C GLY A 73 -22.02 16.58 -3.94
N GLY A 74 -22.37 17.14 -2.78
CA GLY A 74 -23.40 16.58 -1.89
C GLY A 74 -22.91 15.56 -0.84
N PRO A 75 -23.82 15.02 -0.02
CA PRO A 75 -23.49 14.20 1.16
C PRO A 75 -22.68 12.93 0.84
N ASP A 76 -22.91 12.32 -0.33
CA ASP A 76 -22.20 11.12 -0.77
C ASP A 76 -20.71 11.39 -1.04
N ALA A 77 -20.36 12.62 -1.42
CA ALA A 77 -18.97 13.01 -1.63
C ALA A 77 -18.21 13.11 -0.31
N GLU A 78 -18.85 13.63 0.74
CA GLU A 78 -18.26 13.74 2.09
C GLU A 78 -18.03 12.37 2.73
N VAL A 79 -18.95 11.43 2.55
CA VAL A 79 -18.80 10.05 3.05
C VAL A 79 -17.59 9.36 2.41
N LYS A 80 -17.46 9.43 1.07
CA LYS A 80 -16.32 8.82 0.36
C LYS A 80 -14.99 9.47 0.71
N LEU A 81 -14.97 10.79 0.90
CA LEU A 81 -13.78 11.50 1.35
C LEU A 81 -13.37 11.05 2.76
N LYS A 82 -14.34 10.89 3.67
CA LYS A 82 -14.07 10.41 5.03
C LYS A 82 -13.51 8.99 5.06
N GLU A 83 -14.06 8.07 4.26
CA GLU A 83 -13.53 6.70 4.14
C GLU A 83 -12.08 6.69 3.66
N ALA A 84 -11.76 7.51 2.65
CA ALA A 84 -10.40 7.72 2.16
C ALA A 84 -9.49 8.22 3.29
N SER A 85 -9.87 9.30 3.97
CA SER A 85 -9.12 9.88 5.09
C SER A 85 -8.88 8.90 6.23
N ASP A 86 -9.87 8.07 6.59
CA ASP A 86 -9.74 7.07 7.65
C ASP A 86 -8.77 5.95 7.26
N ALA A 87 -8.75 5.53 5.98
CA ALA A 87 -7.78 4.57 5.47
C ALA A 87 -6.34 5.14 5.50
N ILE A 88 -6.16 6.41 5.11
CA ILE A 88 -4.87 7.12 5.21
C ILE A 88 -4.39 7.15 6.66
N ALA A 89 -5.28 7.52 7.58
CA ALA A 89 -4.92 7.70 8.97
C ALA A 89 -4.43 6.37 9.60
N ARG A 90 -4.96 5.22 9.16
CA ARG A 90 -4.46 3.90 9.58
C ARG A 90 -3.06 3.62 9.03
N LEU A 91 -2.80 3.97 7.77
CA LEU A 91 -1.50 3.77 7.12
C LEU A 91 -0.38 4.63 7.74
N VAL A 92 -0.68 5.85 8.18
CA VAL A 92 0.33 6.75 8.77
C VAL A 92 0.68 6.38 10.22
N ARG A 93 -0.15 5.58 10.89
CA ARG A 93 0.04 5.16 12.29
C ARG A 93 0.76 3.81 12.45
N SER A 94 0.95 3.06 11.37
CA SER A 94 1.71 1.80 11.34
C SER A 94 3.18 2.05 11.07
#